data_AF-A0A7S2R429-F1
#
_entry.id   AF-A0A7S2R429-F1
#
_cell.length_a   1.000
_cell.length_b   1.000
_cell.length_c   1.000
_cell.angle_alpha   90.00
_cell.angle_beta   90.00
_cell.angle_gamma   90.00
#
_symmetry.space_group_name_H-M   'P 1'
#
loop_
_entity.id
_entity.type
_entity.pdbx_description
1 polymer ?
#
loop_
_entity_poly.entity_id
_entity_poly.type
_entity_poly.pdbx_seq_one_letter_code
_entity_poly.pdbx_strand_id
1 'polypeptide(L)'
;AIDDLMSTNEINIKLAAMTPALMILYGVRSVSRFLFYALLKIGKSQAEVYESLRRIMLDIERLLVMRDHPPSGPSPPSWGVHAVLSRNISDMMKHENLMSVPPFAKSSEYGGSIHSDVETGRLSVPEGYSVYKSVLNSDDLGMLMLLVHGYRTILWRYRRRFSKKELSSISEDLAELTGEKGPVSVQQQLRIIGRMCRTYPFLMVK
;
A
#
# COMPACT_ATOMS: atom_id res chain seq x y z
N ALA A 1 0.13 -16.69 86.20
CA ALA A 1 0.82 -17.87 85.63
C ALA A 1 -0.07 -18.62 84.62
N ILE A 2 -1.30 -19.01 84.97
CA ILE A 2 -2.23 -19.67 84.01
C ILE A 2 -2.79 -18.69 82.97
N ASP A 3 -3.12 -17.45 83.34
CA ASP A 3 -3.63 -16.42 82.41
C ASP A 3 -2.63 -16.06 81.29
N ASP A 4 -1.32 -16.00 81.58
CA ASP A 4 -0.30 -15.72 80.57
C ASP A 4 -0.16 -16.84 79.53
N LEU A 5 -0.42 -18.08 79.95
CA LEU A 5 -0.36 -19.26 79.09
C LEU A 5 -1.54 -19.31 78.12
N MET A 6 -2.73 -18.85 78.55
CA MET A 6 -3.89 -18.73 77.67
C MET A 6 -3.77 -17.54 76.72
N SER A 7 -3.28 -16.40 77.21
CA SER A 7 -2.98 -15.21 76.40
C SER A 7 -2.04 -15.53 75.21
N THR A 8 -0.97 -16.26 75.47
CA THR A 8 0.01 -16.65 74.45
C THR A 8 -0.59 -17.62 73.42
N ASN A 9 -1.47 -18.52 73.86
CA ASN A 9 -2.13 -19.48 72.97
C ASN A 9 -3.19 -18.82 72.09
N GLU A 10 -3.91 -17.81 72.62
CA GLU A 10 -4.91 -17.05 71.87
C GLU A 10 -4.29 -16.25 70.71
N ILE A 11 -3.12 -15.66 70.94
CA ILE A 11 -2.36 -14.94 69.90
C ILE A 11 -1.89 -15.92 68.81
N ASN A 12 -1.38 -17.09 69.20
CA ASN A 12 -0.89 -18.08 68.24
C ASN A 12 -2.03 -18.69 67.41
N ILE A 13 -3.20 -18.93 68.02
CA ILE A 13 -4.41 -19.40 67.33
C ILE A 13 -4.91 -18.35 66.34
N LYS A 14 -4.95 -17.06 66.72
CA LYS A 14 -5.34 -15.97 65.81
C LYS A 14 -4.38 -15.82 64.64
N LEU A 15 -3.07 -15.95 64.88
CA LEU A 15 -2.05 -15.87 63.84
C LEU A 15 -2.13 -17.06 62.86
N ALA A 16 -2.30 -18.27 63.39
CA ALA A 16 -2.46 -19.48 62.59
C ALA A 16 -3.74 -19.43 61.74
N ALA A 17 -4.82 -18.82 62.23
CA ALA A 17 -6.06 -18.65 61.49
C ALA A 17 -6.00 -17.59 60.36
N MET A 18 -5.12 -16.58 60.47
CA MET A 18 -4.94 -15.55 59.43
C MET A 18 -4.02 -15.98 58.29
N THR A 19 -3.09 -16.89 58.56
CA THR A 19 -2.06 -17.33 57.59
C THR A 19 -2.65 -17.91 56.29
N PRO A 20 -3.68 -18.78 56.31
CA PRO A 20 -4.29 -19.31 55.09
C PRO A 20 -4.93 -18.23 54.22
N ALA A 21 -5.55 -17.22 54.84
CA ALA A 21 -6.20 -16.13 54.11
C ALA A 21 -5.18 -15.28 53.34
N LEU A 22 -4.00 -15.02 53.94
CA LEU A 22 -2.91 -14.30 53.27
C LEU A 22 -2.30 -15.11 52.12
N MET A 23 -2.15 -16.43 52.29
CA MET A 23 -1.69 -17.33 51.24
C MET A 23 -2.65 -17.34 50.04
N ILE A 24 -3.96 -17.42 50.30
CA ILE A 24 -4.99 -17.38 49.24
C ILE A 24 -4.96 -16.02 48.54
N LEU A 25 -4.90 -14.91 49.28
CA LEU A 25 -4.86 -13.57 48.70
C LEU A 25 -3.63 -13.36 47.81
N TYR A 26 -2.47 -13.85 48.25
CA TYR A 26 -1.24 -13.80 47.46
C TYR A 26 -1.31 -14.70 46.23
N GLY A 27 -1.86 -15.91 46.37
CA GLY A 27 -2.08 -16.86 45.29
C GLY A 27 -3.02 -16.29 44.22
N VAL A 28 -4.17 -15.75 44.60
CA VAL A 28 -5.13 -15.09 43.69
C VAL A 28 -4.46 -13.92 42.98
N ARG A 29 -3.71 -13.08 43.69
CA ARG A 29 -3.02 -11.94 43.08
C ARG A 29 -1.92 -12.36 42.10
N SER A 30 -1.19 -13.43 42.40
CA SER A 30 -0.14 -13.98 41.54
C SER A 30 -0.73 -14.60 40.27
N VAL A 31 -1.73 -15.46 40.45
CA VAL A 31 -2.40 -16.15 39.34
C VAL A 31 -3.21 -15.16 38.50
N SER A 32 -3.89 -14.17 39.09
CA SER A 32 -4.68 -13.22 38.29
C SER A 32 -3.80 -12.39 37.37
N ARG A 33 -2.61 -11.96 37.80
CA ARG A 33 -1.66 -11.28 36.90
C ARG A 33 -1.24 -12.21 35.77
N PHE A 34 -0.84 -13.44 36.08
CA PHE A 34 -0.46 -14.41 35.07
C PHE A 34 -1.60 -14.66 34.07
N LEU A 35 -2.83 -14.87 34.57
CA LEU A 35 -4.02 -15.09 33.75
C LEU A 35 -4.36 -13.87 32.92
N PHE A 36 -4.31 -12.66 33.48
CA PHE A 36 -4.56 -11.42 32.75
C PHE A 36 -3.53 -11.23 31.64
N TYR A 37 -2.25 -11.52 31.92
CA TYR A 37 -1.19 -11.48 30.92
C TYR A 37 -1.31 -12.61 29.88
N ALA A 38 -1.77 -13.79 30.25
CA ALA A 38 -1.94 -14.92 29.33
C ALA A 38 -3.18 -14.74 28.45
N LEU A 39 -4.31 -14.35 29.03
CA LEU A 39 -5.60 -14.12 28.36
C LEU A 39 -5.57 -12.88 27.47
N LEU A 40 -4.99 -11.76 27.92
CA LEU A 40 -4.77 -10.60 27.02
C LEU A 40 -3.72 -10.90 25.92
N LYS A 41 -2.88 -11.92 26.11
CA LYS A 41 -1.89 -12.35 25.11
C LYS A 41 -2.46 -13.39 24.14
N ILE A 42 -3.71 -13.83 24.34
CA ILE A 42 -4.55 -14.53 23.36
C ILE A 42 -5.06 -13.55 22.28
N GLY A 43 -4.13 -12.75 21.76
CA GLY A 43 -4.32 -12.01 20.52
C GLY A 43 -4.00 -12.90 19.32
N LYS A 44 -4.29 -12.38 18.13
CA LYS A 44 -3.99 -13.00 16.82
C LYS A 44 -2.70 -13.83 16.82
N SER A 45 -2.76 -14.99 16.17
CA SER A 45 -1.60 -15.88 16.03
C SER A 45 -0.45 -15.12 15.34
N GLN A 46 0.80 -15.49 15.61
CA GLN A 46 1.96 -14.86 14.96
C GLN A 46 1.84 -14.93 13.44
N ALA A 47 1.36 -16.06 12.93
CA ALA A 47 1.10 -16.27 11.51
C ALA A 47 0.11 -15.24 10.97
N GLU A 48 -1.01 -14.99 11.65
CA GLU A 48 -2.02 -14.03 11.19
C GLU A 48 -1.50 -12.58 11.17
N VAL A 49 -0.63 -12.21 12.12
CA VAL A 49 0.02 -10.90 12.12
C VAL A 49 0.97 -10.77 10.93
N TYR A 50 1.81 -11.77 10.66
CA TYR A 50 2.71 -11.75 9.51
C TYR A 50 1.96 -11.78 8.19
N GLU A 51 0.88 -12.56 8.08
CA GLU A 51 -0.03 -12.53 6.93
C GLU A 51 -0.63 -11.14 6.71
N SER A 52 -1.05 -10.48 7.78
CA SER A 52 -1.61 -9.12 7.68
C SER A 52 -0.55 -8.12 7.19
N LEU A 53 0.69 -8.22 7.69
CA LEU A 53 1.80 -7.38 7.25
C LEU A 53 2.19 -7.65 5.78
N ARG A 54 2.25 -8.92 5.38
CA ARG A 54 2.50 -9.35 3.98
C ARG A 54 1.45 -8.80 3.04
N ARG A 55 0.16 -8.92 3.39
CA ARG A 55 -0.95 -8.40 2.57
C ARG A 55 -0.80 -6.91 2.31
N ILE A 56 -0.55 -6.13 3.37
CA ILE A 56 -0.35 -4.69 3.21
C ILE A 56 0.89 -4.40 2.36
N MET A 57 1.99 -5.12 2.55
CA MET A 57 3.20 -4.94 1.74
C MET A 57 2.95 -5.25 0.26
N LEU A 58 2.18 -6.32 -0.04
CA LEU A 58 1.79 -6.68 -1.40
C LEU A 58 0.83 -5.66 -2.01
N ASP A 59 -0.07 -5.08 -1.22
CA ASP A 59 -0.98 -4.04 -1.69
C ASP A 59 -0.21 -2.76 -2.04
N ILE A 60 0.83 -2.41 -1.25
CA ILE A 60 1.76 -1.33 -1.59
C ILE A 60 2.49 -1.65 -2.90
N GLU A 61 3.06 -2.86 -3.02
CA GLU A 61 3.77 -3.28 -4.23
C GLU A 61 2.87 -3.21 -5.46
N ARG A 62 1.64 -3.74 -5.38
CA ARG A 62 0.64 -3.69 -6.46
C ARG A 62 0.28 -2.27 -6.84
N LEU A 63 0.05 -1.39 -5.86
CA LEU A 63 -0.22 0.02 -6.11
C LEU A 63 0.92 0.65 -6.92
N LEU A 64 2.17 0.39 -6.56
CA LEU A 64 3.33 0.94 -7.26
C LEU A 64 3.55 0.30 -8.64
N VAL A 65 3.39 -1.02 -8.76
CA VAL A 65 3.55 -1.75 -10.03
C VAL A 65 2.49 -1.34 -11.05
N MET A 66 1.23 -1.19 -10.63
CA MET A 66 0.16 -0.71 -11.51
C MET A 66 0.43 0.70 -12.07
N ARG A 67 1.27 1.49 -11.40
CA ARG A 67 1.69 2.82 -11.86
C ARG A 67 2.92 2.79 -12.75
N ASP A 68 3.86 1.88 -12.49
CA ASP A 68 5.05 1.69 -13.33
C ASP A 68 4.69 0.97 -14.66
N HIS A 69 3.70 0.06 -14.62
CA HIS A 69 3.22 -0.72 -15.76
C HIS A 69 1.68 -0.80 -15.73
N PRO A 70 0.96 0.18 -16.31
CA PRO A 70 -0.49 0.08 -16.43
C PRO A 70 -0.82 -1.16 -17.29
N PRO A 71 -1.83 -1.96 -16.92
CA PRO A 71 -2.24 -3.10 -17.72
C PRO A 71 -2.56 -2.61 -19.14
N SER A 72 -2.01 -3.28 -20.15
CA SER A 72 -2.36 -3.02 -21.55
C SER A 72 -3.88 -3.14 -21.67
N GLY A 73 -4.53 -2.02 -22.04
CA GLY A 73 -5.97 -2.00 -22.24
C GLY A 73 -6.40 -3.11 -23.20
N PRO A 74 -7.63 -3.62 -23.10
CA PRO A 74 -8.13 -4.60 -24.06
C PRO A 74 -7.94 -4.01 -25.46
N SER A 75 -7.23 -4.74 -26.32
CA SER A 75 -7.02 -4.35 -27.71
C SER A 75 -8.37 -3.92 -28.29
N PRO A 76 -8.48 -2.71 -28.89
CA PRO A 76 -9.74 -2.25 -29.43
C PRO A 76 -10.29 -3.31 -30.39
N PRO A 77 -11.58 -3.64 -30.30
CA PRO A 77 -12.15 -4.66 -31.16
C PRO A 77 -11.94 -4.30 -32.64
N SER A 78 -11.32 -5.19 -33.41
CA SER A 78 -10.95 -4.98 -34.81
C SER A 78 -12.12 -4.71 -35.77
N TRP A 79 -13.37 -4.84 -35.30
CA TRP A 79 -14.57 -4.66 -36.12
C TRP A 79 -14.96 -3.18 -36.37
N GLY A 80 -14.29 -2.22 -35.74
CA GLY A 80 -14.65 -0.80 -35.83
C GLY A 80 -14.01 0.00 -36.98
N VAL A 81 -12.91 -0.45 -37.57
CA VAL A 81 -12.12 0.40 -38.48
C VAL A 81 -12.58 0.29 -39.95
N HIS A 82 -13.15 -0.85 -40.36
CA HIS A 82 -13.65 -1.04 -41.72
C HIS A 82 -15.08 -0.51 -41.96
N ALA A 83 -15.89 -0.34 -40.91
CA ALA A 83 -17.29 0.05 -41.06
C ALA A 83 -17.48 1.56 -41.33
N VAL A 84 -16.57 2.41 -40.85
CA VAL A 84 -16.70 3.88 -40.97
C VAL A 84 -16.25 4.38 -42.34
N LEU A 85 -15.26 3.72 -42.98
CA LEU A 85 -14.83 4.11 -44.32
C LEU A 85 -15.83 3.70 -45.41
N SER A 86 -16.60 2.64 -45.19
CA SER A 86 -17.53 2.11 -46.19
C SER A 86 -18.85 2.91 -46.28
N ARG A 87 -19.27 3.61 -45.21
CA ARG A 87 -20.44 4.51 -45.25
C ARG A 87 -20.16 5.82 -45.97
N ASN A 88 -18.98 6.42 -45.79
CA ASN A 88 -18.69 7.74 -46.39
C ASN A 88 -18.49 7.72 -47.91
N ILE A 89 -18.06 6.59 -48.51
CA ILE A 89 -17.84 6.53 -49.96
C ILE A 89 -19.18 6.40 -50.72
N SER A 90 -20.18 5.77 -50.12
CA SER A 90 -21.47 5.55 -50.80
C SER A 90 -22.37 6.79 -50.81
N ASP A 91 -22.20 7.70 -49.83
CA ASP A 91 -23.01 8.92 -49.74
C ASP A 91 -22.43 10.10 -50.56
N MET A 92 -21.14 10.06 -50.93
CA MET A 92 -20.52 11.10 -51.76
C MET A 92 -20.77 10.93 -53.28
N MET A 93 -21.24 9.78 -53.75
CA MET A 93 -21.51 9.56 -55.18
C MET A 93 -22.95 9.89 -55.62
N LYS A 94 -23.79 10.46 -54.76
CA LYS A 94 -25.22 10.69 -55.08
C LYS A 94 -25.65 12.13 -55.33
N HIS A 95 -24.73 13.10 -55.28
CA HIS A 95 -25.07 14.51 -55.49
C HIS A 95 -24.08 15.23 -56.43
N GLU A 96 -23.92 14.72 -57.65
CA GLU A 96 -23.47 15.52 -58.80
C GLU A 96 -24.65 15.76 -59.75
N ASN A 97 -25.43 16.82 -59.50
CA ASN A 97 -26.01 17.65 -60.56
C ASN A 97 -26.80 18.82 -59.95
N LEU A 98 -26.29 20.03 -60.21
CA LEU A 98 -27.00 21.28 -60.54
C LEU A 98 -26.23 22.50 -60.01
N MET A 99 -25.43 23.06 -60.93
CA MET A 99 -25.07 24.47 -61.11
C MET A 99 -25.66 25.49 -60.12
N SER A 100 -24.80 26.30 -59.49
CA SER A 100 -24.69 27.75 -59.77
C SER A 100 -23.80 28.48 -58.75
N VAL A 101 -22.78 29.17 -59.26
CA VAL A 101 -21.92 30.23 -58.67
C VAL A 101 -22.62 31.61 -58.92
N PRO A 102 -22.29 32.81 -58.36
CA PRO A 102 -21.35 33.33 -57.30
C PRO A 102 -22.07 34.36 -56.33
N PRO A 103 -21.44 35.41 -55.73
CA PRO A 103 -20.12 35.61 -55.08
C PRO A 103 -20.22 36.17 -53.63
N PHE A 104 -19.09 36.21 -52.90
CA PHE A 104 -18.50 37.40 -52.22
C PHE A 104 -17.84 37.10 -50.84
N ALA A 105 -16.55 37.46 -50.79
CA ALA A 105 -15.70 37.91 -49.66
C ALA A 105 -15.24 36.99 -48.50
N LYS A 106 -13.89 36.82 -48.48
CA LYS A 106 -12.90 36.98 -47.38
C LYS A 106 -13.14 36.18 -46.08
N SER A 107 -12.20 35.48 -45.48
CA SER A 107 -10.75 35.69 -45.31
C SER A 107 -10.17 34.50 -44.54
N SER A 108 -8.96 34.04 -44.87
CA SER A 108 -7.88 33.75 -43.90
C SER A 108 -6.74 33.05 -44.63
N GLU A 109 -5.61 33.73 -44.69
CA GLU A 109 -4.29 33.16 -44.96
C GLU A 109 -3.98 32.04 -43.96
N TYR A 110 -3.53 30.88 -44.47
CA TYR A 110 -2.32 30.25 -43.97
C TYR A 110 -1.72 29.41 -45.10
N GLY A 111 -0.72 29.99 -45.77
CA GLY A 111 0.13 29.28 -46.71
C GLY A 111 1.07 28.35 -45.96
N GLY A 112 1.19 27.11 -46.43
CA GLY A 112 2.13 26.12 -45.92
C GLY A 112 2.37 25.07 -46.98
N SER A 113 3.40 25.32 -47.79
CA SER A 113 3.80 24.60 -49.00
C SER A 113 3.96 23.09 -48.81
N ILE A 114 3.40 22.33 -49.74
CA ILE A 114 3.74 20.92 -49.98
C ILE A 114 5.13 20.90 -50.63
N HIS A 115 6.10 20.27 -50.00
CA HIS A 115 7.31 19.79 -50.64
C HIS A 115 7.57 18.38 -50.11
N SER A 116 7.30 17.40 -50.96
CA SER A 116 7.86 16.06 -50.84
C SER A 116 9.37 16.15 -51.04
N ASP A 117 10.15 15.40 -50.27
CA ASP A 117 11.19 14.50 -50.78
C ASP A 117 12.22 14.12 -49.70
N VAL A 118 12.45 12.81 -49.62
CA VAL A 118 13.71 12.12 -49.26
C VAL A 118 14.09 12.00 -47.78
N GLU A 119 13.71 10.84 -47.23
CA GLU A 119 14.64 9.83 -46.71
C GLU A 119 15.79 10.30 -45.78
N THR A 120 15.56 10.20 -44.46
CA THR A 120 16.61 9.72 -43.54
C THR A 120 15.96 9.08 -42.33
N GLY A 121 16.26 7.80 -42.11
CA GLY A 121 15.70 7.00 -41.03
C GLY A 121 15.93 7.61 -39.64
N ARG A 122 14.85 8.11 -39.05
CA ARG A 122 14.63 8.13 -37.60
C ARG A 122 13.17 7.82 -37.38
N LEU A 123 12.92 6.62 -36.86
CA LEU A 123 11.63 6.20 -36.34
C LEU A 123 11.20 7.22 -35.29
N SER A 124 10.26 8.08 -35.64
CA SER A 124 9.57 8.97 -34.70
C SER A 124 8.76 8.08 -33.76
N VAL A 125 9.39 7.76 -32.64
CA VAL A 125 8.75 7.23 -31.43
C VAL A 125 7.57 8.16 -31.12
N PRO A 126 6.34 7.64 -30.93
CA PRO A 126 5.20 8.46 -30.61
C PRO A 126 5.47 9.24 -29.33
N GLU A 127 5.31 10.54 -29.46
CA GLU A 127 5.48 11.57 -28.46
C GLU A 127 4.45 11.34 -27.33
N GLY A 128 4.86 10.55 -26.33
CA GLY A 128 4.00 10.15 -25.22
C GLY A 128 4.70 9.33 -24.13
N TYR A 129 5.99 9.02 -24.27
CA TYR A 129 6.77 8.43 -23.18
C TYR A 129 7.43 9.55 -22.38
N SER A 130 6.68 10.02 -21.40
CA SER A 130 7.19 10.86 -20.34
C SER A 130 8.24 10.03 -19.58
N VAL A 131 9.53 10.21 -19.93
CA VAL A 131 10.70 9.74 -19.17
C VAL A 131 10.83 10.62 -17.92
N TYR A 132 9.75 10.72 -17.16
CA TYR A 132 9.79 11.29 -15.82
C TYR A 132 9.80 10.11 -14.87
N LYS A 133 10.79 10.10 -13.99
CA LYS A 133 10.66 9.53 -12.63
C LYS A 133 9.28 9.91 -12.11
N SER A 134 8.28 9.05 -12.34
CA SER A 134 6.91 9.35 -11.97
C SER A 134 6.90 9.43 -10.45
N VAL A 135 6.71 10.65 -9.94
CA VAL A 135 6.32 10.87 -8.56
C VAL A 135 4.86 10.45 -8.51
N LEU A 136 4.51 9.64 -7.50
CA LEU A 136 3.17 9.09 -7.35
C LEU A 136 2.11 10.22 -7.40
N ASN A 137 1.00 9.99 -8.09
CA ASN A 137 -0.11 10.96 -8.13
C ASN A 137 -0.63 11.23 -6.70
N SER A 138 -1.24 12.37 -6.44
CA SER A 138 -1.73 12.75 -5.10
C SER A 138 -2.69 11.71 -4.50
N ASP A 139 -3.54 11.13 -5.34
CA ASP A 139 -4.52 10.12 -4.93
C ASP A 139 -3.85 8.81 -4.52
N ASP A 140 -2.89 8.35 -5.33
CA ASP A 140 -2.10 7.15 -5.08
C ASP A 140 -1.18 7.35 -3.88
N LEU A 141 -0.63 8.55 -3.69
CA LEU A 141 0.14 8.91 -2.51
C LEU A 141 -0.72 8.83 -1.25
N GLY A 142 -1.99 9.26 -1.32
CA GLY A 142 -2.96 9.08 -0.24
C GLY A 142 -3.20 7.60 0.09
N MET A 143 -3.39 6.77 -0.93
CA MET A 143 -3.54 5.31 -0.76
C MET A 143 -2.29 4.66 -0.16
N LEU A 144 -1.10 5.03 -0.67
CA LEU A 144 0.19 4.59 -0.13
C LEU A 144 0.30 4.96 1.35
N MET A 145 -0.08 6.19 1.72
CA MET A 145 0.02 6.67 3.09
C MET A 145 -0.94 5.94 4.03
N LEU A 146 -2.14 5.58 3.56
CA LEU A 146 -3.08 4.73 4.30
C LEU A 146 -2.51 3.33 4.52
N LEU A 147 -1.90 2.72 3.50
CA LEU A 147 -1.29 1.39 3.62
C LEU A 147 -0.10 1.42 4.59
N VAL A 148 0.78 2.42 4.49
CA VAL A 148 1.91 2.58 5.42
C VAL A 148 1.43 2.84 6.85
N HIS A 149 0.40 3.66 7.04
CA HIS A 149 -0.20 3.88 8.35
C HIS A 149 -0.79 2.59 8.93
N GLY A 150 -1.51 1.80 8.11
CA GLY A 150 -2.01 0.49 8.51
C GLY A 150 -0.89 -0.47 8.92
N TYR A 151 0.19 -0.50 8.15
CA TYR A 151 1.38 -1.30 8.45
C TYR A 151 2.00 -0.88 9.80
N ARG A 152 2.25 0.42 10.01
CA ARG A 152 2.80 0.97 11.27
C ARG A 152 1.89 0.67 12.46
N THR A 153 0.57 0.75 12.27
CA THR A 153 -0.41 0.46 13.33
C THR A 153 -0.35 -0.99 13.78
N ILE A 154 -0.28 -1.94 12.84
CA ILE A 154 -0.14 -3.38 13.15
C ILE A 154 1.22 -3.64 13.81
N LEU A 155 2.30 -3.07 13.26
CA LEU A 155 3.65 -3.20 13.81
C LEU A 155 3.72 -2.71 15.26
N TRP A 156 3.13 -1.54 15.55
CA TRP A 156 3.13 -0.95 16.89
C TRP A 156 2.27 -1.75 17.87
N ARG A 157 1.08 -2.18 17.45
CA ARG A 157 0.17 -3.00 18.27
C ARG A 157 0.82 -4.31 18.71
N TYR A 158 1.62 -4.92 17.84
CA TYR A 158 2.29 -6.20 18.09
C TYR A 158 3.79 -6.05 18.36
N ARG A 159 4.29 -4.85 18.70
CA ARG A 159 5.73 -4.54 18.85
C ARG A 159 6.50 -5.47 19.78
N ARG A 160 5.84 -6.02 20.81
CA ARG A 160 6.47 -6.96 21.76
C ARG A 160 6.94 -8.28 21.11
N ARG A 161 6.49 -8.56 19.88
CA ARG A 161 6.79 -9.77 19.13
C ARG A 161 8.00 -9.63 18.19
N PHE A 162 8.52 -8.41 18.05
CA PHE A 162 9.67 -8.09 17.19
C PHE A 162 10.84 -7.60 18.05
N SER A 163 12.07 -7.77 17.55
CA SER A 163 13.24 -7.15 18.14
C SER A 163 13.19 -5.63 17.99
N LYS A 164 13.72 -4.89 18.97
CA LYS A 164 13.81 -3.43 18.90
C LYS A 164 14.60 -2.96 17.67
N LYS A 165 15.63 -3.72 17.26
CA LYS A 165 16.42 -3.44 16.06
C LYS A 165 15.58 -3.56 14.79
N GLU A 166 14.83 -4.65 14.67
CA GLU A 166 13.94 -4.90 13.52
C GLU A 166 12.86 -3.82 13.42
N LEU A 167 12.23 -3.45 14.53
CA LEU A 167 11.23 -2.38 14.55
C LEU A 167 11.80 -1.04 14.05
N SER A 168 13.02 -0.70 14.49
CA SER A 168 13.70 0.52 14.05
C SER A 168 13.99 0.49 12.56
N SER A 169 14.60 -0.59 12.06
CA SER A 169 14.92 -0.73 10.63
C SER A 169 13.66 -0.72 9.75
N ILE A 170 12.59 -1.41 10.17
CA ILE A 170 11.32 -1.41 9.44
C ILE A 170 10.71 0.00 9.45
N SER A 171 10.74 0.69 10.59
CA SER A 171 10.20 2.05 10.66
C SER A 171 10.97 3.04 9.78
N GLU A 172 12.29 2.84 9.66
CA GLU A 172 13.16 3.62 8.80
C GLU A 172 12.86 3.35 7.31
N ASP A 173 12.73 2.08 6.93
CA ASP A 173 12.36 1.70 5.56
C ASP A 173 10.98 2.26 5.16
N LEU A 174 10.02 2.26 6.08
CA LEU A 174 8.70 2.84 5.84
C LEU A 174 8.74 4.37 5.73
N ALA A 175 9.62 5.05 6.47
CA ALA A 175 9.83 6.49 6.35
C ALA A 175 10.51 6.85 5.02
N GLU A 176 11.42 5.99 4.54
CA GLU A 176 12.01 6.12 3.20
C GLU A 176 10.96 5.89 2.11
N LEU A 177 10.07 4.93 2.29
CA LEU A 177 9.00 4.64 1.32
C LEU A 177 8.03 5.80 1.14
N THR A 178 7.65 6.48 2.22
CA THR A 178 6.72 7.61 2.21
C THR A 178 7.34 8.92 1.75
N GLY A 179 8.67 8.96 1.62
CA GLY A 179 9.40 10.18 1.30
C GLY A 179 9.49 11.17 2.46
N GLU A 180 9.35 10.72 3.70
CA GLU A 180 9.61 11.55 4.90
C GLU A 180 11.06 12.09 4.91
N LYS A 181 11.99 11.40 4.24
CA LYS A 181 13.39 11.82 4.06
C LYS A 181 13.66 12.57 2.74
N GLY A 182 12.66 12.84 1.92
CA GLY A 182 12.79 13.53 0.62
C GLY A 182 11.92 12.92 -0.49
N PRO A 183 11.76 13.59 -1.65
CA PRO A 183 10.92 13.10 -2.73
C PRO A 183 11.47 11.78 -3.32
N VAL A 184 10.61 10.77 -3.45
CA VAL A 184 10.96 9.42 -3.91
C VAL A 184 10.17 9.06 -5.16
N SER A 185 10.86 8.61 -6.21
CA SER A 185 10.21 8.10 -7.44
C SER A 185 9.64 6.70 -7.23
N VAL A 186 8.60 6.32 -8.00
CA VAL A 186 7.98 4.97 -7.95
C VAL A 186 9.02 3.83 -8.01
N GLN A 187 9.99 3.92 -8.94
CA GLN A 187 11.04 2.90 -9.07
C GLN A 187 11.92 2.78 -7.81
N GLN A 188 12.17 3.90 -7.13
CA GLN A 188 12.92 3.89 -5.87
C GLN A 188 12.07 3.29 -4.73
N GLN A 189 10.77 3.60 -4.69
CA GLN A 189 9.83 2.97 -3.76
C GLN A 189 9.77 1.45 -3.95
N LEU A 190 9.71 0.96 -5.20
CA LEU A 190 9.77 -0.47 -5.52
C LEU A 190 11.09 -1.13 -5.08
N ARG A 191 12.23 -0.43 -5.24
CA ARG A 191 13.52 -0.93 -4.72
C ARG A 191 13.55 -1.02 -3.20
N ILE A 192 12.94 -0.07 -2.49
CA ILE A 192 12.82 -0.09 -1.02
C ILE A 192 11.98 -1.31 -0.59
N ILE A 193 10.84 -1.55 -1.24
CA ILE A 193 10.00 -2.73 -0.95
C ILE A 193 10.76 -4.02 -1.24
N GLY A 194 11.43 -4.10 -2.40
CA GLY A 194 12.27 -5.25 -2.75
C GLY A 194 13.39 -5.51 -1.73
N ARG A 195 13.97 -4.45 -1.14
CA ARG A 195 14.91 -4.57 -0.02
C ARG A 195 14.22 -5.11 1.23
N MET A 196 13.07 -4.53 1.63
CA MET A 196 12.32 -4.99 2.81
C MET A 196 11.94 -6.47 2.71
N CYS A 197 11.42 -6.91 1.57
CA CYS A 197 11.02 -8.31 1.36
C CYS A 197 12.20 -9.29 1.45
N ARG A 198 13.42 -8.88 1.11
CA ARG A 198 14.64 -9.70 1.23
C ARG A 198 15.21 -9.68 2.65
N THR A 199 15.16 -8.53 3.31
CA THR A 199 15.69 -8.35 4.67
C THR A 199 14.84 -9.04 5.73
N TYR A 200 13.53 -9.13 5.52
CA TYR A 200 12.58 -9.67 6.49
C TYR A 200 12.00 -11.01 6.02
N PRO A 201 12.46 -12.16 6.56
CA PRO A 201 12.00 -13.49 6.13
C PRO A 201 10.49 -13.70 6.31
N PHE A 202 9.89 -12.99 7.27
CA PHE A 202 8.45 -13.03 7.50
C PHE A 202 7.65 -12.25 6.43
N LEU A 203 8.28 -11.49 5.55
CA LEU A 203 7.62 -10.84 4.40
C LEU A 203 7.75 -11.66 3.11
N MET A 204 8.65 -12.64 3.06
CA MET A 204 8.79 -13.51 1.89
C MET A 204 7.51 -14.33 1.70
N VAL A 205 6.90 -14.17 0.53
CA VAL A 205 5.87 -15.09 0.01
C VAL A 205 6.59 -16.39 -0.33
N LYS A 206 6.22 -17.48 0.33
CA LYS A 206 6.70 -18.83 -0.03
C LYS A 206 5.97 -19.34 -1.25
#